data_AF-A0A1L2ZNM4-F1
#
_entry.id   AF-A0A1L2ZNM4-F1
#
_cell.length_a   1.000
_cell.length_b   1.000
_cell.length_c   1.000
_cell.angle_alpha   90.00
_cell.angle_beta   90.00
_cell.angle_gamma   90.00
#
_symmetry.space_group_name_H-M   'P 1'
#
loop_
_entity.id
_entity.type
_entity.pdbx_description
1 polymer ?
#
loop_
_entity_poly.entity_id
_entity_poly.type
_entity_poly.pdbx_seq_one_letter_code
_entity_poly.pdbx_strand_id
1 'polypeptide(L)' 'MTTSVVNFISYCHTQIWRHGFAKVYAVIKWVIANWRTVASWIARGDSFYTIIVRIINIVF' A
#
# COMPACT_ATOMS: atom_id res chain seq x y z
N MET A 1 1.34 14.26 -0.85
CA MET A 1 0.79 12.95 -0.44
C MET A 1 -0.44 13.20 0.42
N THR A 2 -1.55 12.49 0.21
CA THR A 2 -2.83 12.76 0.92
C THR A 2 -2.90 12.01 2.25
N THR A 3 -3.73 12.49 3.19
CA THR A 3 -3.99 11.84 4.49
C THR A 3 -4.40 10.37 4.34
N SER A 4 -5.23 10.07 3.33
CA SER A 4 -5.67 8.70 3.04
C SER A 4 -4.50 7.76 2.69
N VAL A 5 -3.50 8.25 1.96
CA VAL A 5 -2.31 7.45 1.62
C VAL A 5 -1.39 7.29 2.83
N VAL A 6 -1.30 8.29 3.72
CA VAL A 6 -0.57 8.15 4.99
C VAL A 6 -1.20 7.07 5.85
N ASN A 7 -2.53 7.09 6.01
CA ASN A 7 -3.28 6.05 6.72
C ASN A 7 -3.07 4.67 6.09
N PHE A 8 -3.00 4.60 4.76
CA PHE A 8 -2.68 3.37 4.04
C PHE A 8 -1.27 2.84 4.35
N ILE A 9 -0.26 3.70 4.43
CA ILE A 9 1.11 3.29 4.84
C ILE A 9 1.10 2.77 6.28
N SER A 10 0.44 3.46 7.20
CA SER A 10 0.28 2.97 8.59
C SER A 10 -0.40 1.60 8.61
N TYR A 11 -1.43 1.39 7.79
CA TYR A 11 -2.06 0.08 7.64
C TYR A 11 -1.09 -0.97 7.08
N CYS A 12 -0.26 -0.64 6.09
CA CYS A 12 0.76 -1.56 5.56
C CYS A 12 1.69 -2.07 6.67
N HIS A 13 2.13 -1.21 7.59
CA HIS A 13 2.95 -1.63 8.73
C HIS A 13 2.25 -2.67 9.62
N THR A 14 0.93 -2.59 9.76
CA THR A 14 0.17 -3.62 10.51
C THR A 14 0.11 -4.97 9.79
N GLN A 15 0.43 -5.03 8.50
CA GLN A 15 0.42 -6.26 7.70
C GLN A 15 1.77 -6.98 7.66
N ILE A 16 2.78 -6.48 8.39
CA ILE A 16 4.13 -7.09 8.46
C ILE A 16 4.06 -8.55 8.93
N TRP A 17 3.22 -8.86 9.93
CA TRP A 17 3.07 -10.23 10.44
C TRP A 17 2.55 -11.22 9.39
N ARG A 18 1.78 -10.73 8.40
CA ARG A 18 1.12 -11.57 7.39
C ARG A 18 1.95 -11.78 6.14
N HIS A 19 2.65 -10.74 5.67
CA HIS A 19 3.40 -10.77 4.41
C HIS A 19 4.93 -10.79 4.59
N GLY A 20 5.41 -10.55 5.81
CA GLY A 20 6.82 -10.41 6.12
C GLY A 20 7.33 -8.98 5.89
N PHE A 21 8.35 -8.60 6.68
CA PHE A 21 8.91 -7.26 6.67
C PHE A 21 9.41 -6.80 5.29
N ALA A 22 10.18 -7.66 4.60
CA ALA A 22 10.77 -7.30 3.31
C ALA A 22 9.73 -6.96 2.24
N LYS A 23 8.64 -7.74 2.15
CA LYS A 23 7.56 -7.50 1.19
C LYS A 23 6.80 -6.23 1.52
N VAL A 24 6.45 -6.01 2.78
CA VAL A 24 5.74 -4.79 3.21
C VAL A 24 6.59 -3.55 2.97
N TYR A 25 7.89 -3.61 3.27
CA TYR A 25 8.77 -2.48 3.02
C TYR A 25 8.87 -2.15 1.52
N ALA A 26 8.96 -3.16 0.66
CA ALA A 26 8.92 -2.97 -0.80
C ALA A 26 7.60 -2.34 -1.28
N VAL A 27 6.45 -2.77 -0.72
CA VAL A 27 5.14 -2.15 -0.97
C VAL A 27 5.15 -0.68 -0.57
N ILE A 28 5.59 -0.34 0.64
CA ILE A 28 5.64 1.05 1.13
C ILE A 28 6.53 1.92 0.23
N LYS A 29 7.71 1.41 -0.16
CA LYS A 29 8.61 2.12 -1.09
C LYS A 29 7.91 2.40 -2.43
N TRP A 30 7.20 1.42 -2.97
CA TRP A 30 6.43 1.58 -4.20
C TRP A 30 5.30 2.60 -4.05
N VAL A 31 4.59 2.58 -2.91
CA VAL A 31 3.51 3.53 -2.58
C VAL A 31 4.01 4.96 -2.52
N ILE A 32 5.16 5.21 -1.89
CA ILE A 32 5.75 6.55 -1.79
C ILE A 32 6.07 7.09 -3.19
N ALA A 33 6.63 6.25 -4.07
CA ALA A 33 6.93 6.63 -5.45
C ALA A 33 5.65 6.86 -6.30
N ASN A 34 4.57 6.11 -6.04
CA ASN A 34 3.36 6.07 -6.86
C ASN A 34 2.11 6.55 -6.11
N TRP A 35 2.27 7.47 -5.15
CA TRP A 35 1.22 7.80 -4.19
C TRP A 35 -0.06 8.36 -4.84
N ARG A 36 0.04 8.99 -6.01
CA ARG A 36 -1.12 9.50 -6.77
C ARG A 36 -2.02 8.36 -7.26
N THR A 37 -1.43 7.27 -7.71
CA THR A 37 -2.16 6.07 -8.17
C THR A 37 -2.88 5.41 -7.00
N VAL A 38 -2.20 5.29 -5.86
CA VAL A 38 -2.79 4.75 -4.62
C VAL A 38 -3.93 5.64 -4.13
N ALA A 39 -3.76 6.96 -4.15
CA ALA A 39 -4.82 7.90 -3.80
C ALA A 39 -6.07 7.74 -4.69
N SER A 40 -5.88 7.53 -6.00
CA SER A 40 -6.97 7.26 -6.93
C SER A 40 -7.70 5.96 -6.60
N TRP A 41 -6.98 4.88 -6.30
CA TRP A 41 -7.59 3.60 -5.89
C TRP A 41 -8.42 3.74 -4.63
N ILE A 42 -7.89 4.43 -3.61
CA ILE A 42 -8.61 4.70 -2.36
C ILE A 42 -9.87 5.54 -2.65
N ALA A 43 -9.77 6.57 -3.51
CA ALA A 43 -10.91 7.41 -3.86
C ALA A 43 -12.01 6.65 -4.62
N ARG A 44 -11.67 5.59 -5.35
CA ARG A 44 -12.63 4.67 -5.98
C ARG A 44 -13.27 3.67 -5.02
N GLY A 45 -12.81 3.61 -3.77
CA GLY A 45 -13.28 2.66 -2.77
C GLY A 45 -12.57 1.31 -2.77
N ASP A 46 -11.41 1.18 -3.44
CA ASP A 46 -10.61 -0.05 -3.34
C ASP A 46 -10.17 -0.25 -1.87
N SER A 47 -10.38 -1.46 -1.33
CA SER A 47 -9.98 -1.76 0.05
C SER A 47 -8.46 -1.72 0.21
N PHE A 48 -7.97 -1.33 1.39
CA PHE A 48 -6.53 -1.30 1.66
C PHE A 48 -5.88 -2.67 1.47
N TYR A 49 -6.54 -3.74 1.89
CA TYR A 49 -6.02 -5.09 1.68
C TYR A 49 -5.90 -5.44 0.18
N THR A 50 -6.93 -5.13 -0.61
CA THR A 50 -6.90 -5.33 -2.08
C THR A 50 -5.76 -4.55 -2.73
N ILE A 51 -5.52 -3.31 -2.28
CA ILE A 51 -4.43 -2.47 -2.79
C ILE A 51 -3.07 -3.10 -2.46
N ILE A 52 -2.87 -3.60 -1.23
CA ILE A 52 -1.61 -4.27 -0.84
C ILE A 52 -1.35 -5.48 -1.74
N VAL A 53 -2.35 -6.37 -1.91
CA VAL A 53 -2.21 -7.56 -2.76
C VAL A 53 -1.92 -7.18 -4.21
N ARG A 54 -2.58 -6.15 -4.73
CA ARG A 54 -2.33 -5.61 -6.07
C ARG A 54 -0.88 -5.12 -6.20
N ILE A 55 -0.36 -4.38 -5.23
CA ILE A 55 1.03 -3.87 -5.28
C ILE A 55 2.04 -5.02 -5.14
N ILE A 56 1.78 -6.01 -4.28
CA ILE A 56 2.65 -7.18 -4.15
C ILE A 56 2.83 -7.87 -5.51
N ASN A 57 1.75 -8.08 -6.27
CA ASN A 57 1.82 -8.69 -7.62
C ASN A 57 2.47 -7.81 -8.69
N ILE A 58 2.67 -6.51 -8.43
CA ILE A 58 3.37 -5.59 -9.34
C ILE A 58 4.88 -5.61 -9.03
N VAL A 59 5.23 -5.76 -7.76
CA VAL A 59 6.62 -5.63 -7.26
C VAL A 59 7.35 -6.99 -7.24
N PHE A 60 6.61 -8.10 -7.14
CA PHE A 60 7.12 -9.47 -7.08
C PHE A 60 6.43 -10.36 -8.11
#